data_AF-A0A150VNU9-F1
#
_entry.id   AF-A0A150VNU9-F1
#
_cell.length_a   1.000
_cell.length_b   1.000
_cell.length_c   1.000
_cell.angle_alpha   90.00
_cell.angle_beta   90.00
_cell.angle_gamma   90.00
#
_symmetry.space_group_name_H-M   'P 1'
#
loop_
_entity.id
_entity.type
_entity.pdbx_description
1 polymer ?
#
loop_
_entity_poly.entity_id
_entity_poly.type
_entity_poly.pdbx_seq_one_letter_code
_entity_poly.pdbx_strand_id
1 'polypeptide(L)'
;MPTFTTYDGTELAYRTRGEGEPLVCLAGGPMRDAAYLGDLGGLTAHRTLVLLDARGTGASAEPADPGTYRCDRQVGDVEALRAHLGLDRMDLLGHSAGGNLATLYAAAHPGRIRSLVLVTSAARALGVTSTDEEWDAAAEVFADRPWYPEARVALDATGPDTPLSRVCEVAAPFAYGRWDEAAREHAATSHRRTRWEAAGAYHGEGAYDPAATRRALAAPVLVLAGEHDPGPTPAKAAEAAALFPSAELAVQPGAGHHPWMDDPDAFARTVATFLDPAVRTVTVDGVRLAHRVTGPEDAPPVVLVHGRGENSTTWAEVAADLAADHRVYALDLRGHGFSDRRPGGYGFDAFRDEIGGFLKALGLTGATVVAHSMGAAAAYLLARDEPGLVGRLVLEEPPVFFPLDPPRPAAERPEGPLGFDWEIVPATDAQLNDPDPDWRDRLASITAPTLILAGGPTSHVPQDRLSWLAARIPGARLATIDAGHLVHTARPDEFLSLVREFGL
;
A
#
# COMPACT_ATOMS: atom_id res chain seq x y z
N MET A 1 0.04 22.05 19.70
CA MET A 1 0.90 21.01 19.11
C MET A 1 1.66 20.39 20.26
N PRO A 2 1.63 19.07 20.47
CA PRO A 2 2.40 18.43 21.53
C PRO A 2 3.89 18.75 21.42
N THR A 3 4.55 18.89 22.57
CA THR A 3 6.00 19.11 22.68
C THR A 3 6.65 18.11 23.62
N PHE A 4 7.94 17.88 23.43
CA PHE A 4 8.79 17.07 24.30
C PHE A 4 10.19 17.67 24.36
N THR A 5 10.90 17.40 25.46
CA THR A 5 12.29 17.85 25.63
C THR A 5 13.24 16.77 25.15
N THR A 6 14.19 17.14 24.28
CA THR A 6 15.25 16.23 23.79
C THR A 6 16.49 16.23 24.70
N TYR A 7 17.48 15.42 24.36
CA TYR A 7 18.66 15.11 25.18
C TYR A 7 19.50 16.31 25.62
N ASP A 8 19.43 17.44 24.91
CA ASP A 8 20.17 18.68 25.18
C ASP A 8 19.30 19.80 25.77
N GLY A 9 18.05 19.51 26.12
CA GLY A 9 17.10 20.47 26.67
C GLY A 9 16.31 21.25 25.63
N THR A 10 16.56 21.06 24.32
CA THR A 10 15.75 21.69 23.27
C THR A 10 14.33 21.14 23.30
N GLU A 11 13.34 22.03 23.25
CA GLU A 11 11.92 21.64 23.14
C GLU A 11 11.56 21.41 21.67
N LEU A 12 11.12 20.21 21.35
CA LEU A 12 10.71 19.81 20.00
C LEU A 12 9.23 19.54 19.96
N ALA A 13 8.63 19.79 18.79
CA ALA A 13 7.20 19.66 18.58
C ALA A 13 6.90 18.62 17.50
N TYR A 14 5.75 17.98 17.61
CA TYR A 14 5.28 17.01 16.62
C TYR A 14 3.76 17.14 16.40
N ARG A 15 3.27 16.61 15.28
CA ARG A 15 1.84 16.55 14.97
C ARG A 15 1.40 15.10 14.84
N THR A 16 0.15 14.83 15.17
CA THR A 16 -0.48 13.53 14.97
C THR A 16 -1.66 13.64 14.01
N ARG A 17 -1.80 12.70 13.08
CA ARG A 17 -2.93 12.62 12.14
C ARG A 17 -3.30 11.17 11.86
N GLY A 18 -4.59 10.88 11.66
CA GLY A 18 -5.06 9.53 11.36
C GLY A 18 -5.25 8.64 12.57
N GLU A 19 -5.64 7.39 12.31
CA GLU A 19 -5.98 6.37 13.30
C GLU A 19 -5.15 5.09 13.08
N GLY A 20 -4.98 4.29 14.13
CA GLY A 20 -4.25 3.02 14.09
C GLY A 20 -2.85 3.09 14.70
N GLU A 21 -1.99 2.13 14.32
CA GLU A 21 -0.62 2.01 14.85
C GLU A 21 0.24 3.24 14.47
N PRO A 22 1.09 3.74 15.39
CA PRO A 22 1.88 4.93 15.14
C PRO A 22 2.99 4.69 14.09
N LEU A 23 3.13 5.64 13.16
CA LEU A 23 4.24 5.73 12.21
C LEU A 23 4.96 7.06 12.44
N VAL A 24 6.21 7.01 12.92
CA VAL A 24 7.03 8.22 13.08
C VAL A 24 7.56 8.64 11.72
N CYS A 25 7.29 9.88 11.31
CA CYS A 25 7.68 10.41 10.01
C CYS A 25 8.70 11.54 10.16
N LEU A 26 9.83 11.39 9.47
CA LEU A 26 10.92 12.35 9.42
C LEU A 26 10.90 13.09 8.08
N ALA A 27 10.78 14.41 8.18
CA ALA A 27 10.75 15.32 7.05
C ALA A 27 12.02 15.23 6.20
N GLY A 28 11.84 15.32 4.89
CA GLY A 28 12.90 15.56 3.92
C GLY A 28 13.10 17.04 3.65
N GLY A 29 14.08 17.37 2.81
CA GLY A 29 14.62 18.73 2.74
C GLY A 29 15.37 19.03 4.05
N PRO A 30 16.71 19.13 4.03
CA PRO A 30 17.47 19.39 5.24
C PRO A 30 16.91 20.60 5.98
N MET A 31 16.51 20.41 7.24
CA MET A 31 15.94 21.47 8.08
C MET A 31 14.62 22.07 7.55
N ARG A 32 13.76 21.26 6.92
CA ARG A 32 12.36 21.60 6.60
C ARG A 32 11.40 21.03 7.64
N ASP A 33 10.39 21.79 8.02
CA ASP A 33 9.34 21.30 8.93
C ASP A 33 8.52 20.16 8.30
N ALA A 34 7.83 19.36 9.13
CA ALA A 34 7.15 18.15 8.65
C ALA A 34 5.75 18.37 8.09
N ALA A 35 5.25 19.62 8.04
CA ALA A 35 3.85 19.87 7.69
C ALA A 35 3.53 19.53 6.22
N TYR A 36 4.52 19.59 5.33
CA TYR A 36 4.32 19.29 3.90
C TYR A 36 4.05 17.80 3.62
N LEU A 37 4.41 16.90 4.55
CA LEU A 37 4.09 15.48 4.43
C LEU A 37 2.58 15.23 4.42
N GLY A 38 1.78 16.17 4.95
CA GLY A 38 0.32 16.14 4.85
C GLY A 38 -0.29 14.91 5.52
N ASP A 39 -1.00 14.10 4.73
CA ASP A 39 -1.52 12.78 5.10
C ASP A 39 -0.78 11.63 4.40
N LEU A 40 0.30 11.94 3.68
CA LEU A 40 1.08 11.01 2.86
C LEU A 40 0.22 10.20 1.89
N GLY A 41 -0.69 10.87 1.19
CA GLY A 41 -1.52 10.27 0.15
C GLY A 41 -2.65 9.42 0.72
N GLY A 42 -3.19 9.80 1.87
CA GLY A 42 -4.27 9.07 2.55
C GLY A 42 -3.79 7.95 3.49
N LEU A 43 -2.49 7.84 3.77
CA LEU A 43 -1.93 6.85 4.69
C LEU A 43 -2.53 6.94 6.11
N THR A 44 -3.12 8.09 6.47
CA THR A 44 -3.87 8.29 7.72
C THR A 44 -5.09 7.38 7.87
N ALA A 45 -5.55 6.74 6.81
CA ALA A 45 -6.59 5.69 6.86
C ALA A 45 -6.07 4.37 7.44
N HIS A 46 -4.75 4.18 7.50
CA HIS A 46 -4.10 2.95 7.94
C HIS A 46 -3.19 3.14 9.16
N ARG A 47 -2.74 4.37 9.42
CA ARG A 47 -1.75 4.70 10.46
C ARG A 47 -2.04 6.03 11.13
N THR A 48 -1.66 6.13 12.40
CA THR A 48 -1.48 7.42 13.06
C THR A 48 -0.09 7.95 12.73
N LEU A 49 -0.02 8.94 11.83
CA LEU A 49 1.23 9.61 11.45
C LEU A 49 1.68 10.53 12.57
N VAL A 50 2.92 10.36 13.04
CA VAL A 50 3.60 11.23 14.00
C VAL A 50 4.66 12.04 13.26
N LEU A 51 4.32 13.27 12.90
CA LEU A 51 5.14 14.17 12.08
C LEU A 51 6.04 15.03 12.98
N LEU A 52 7.32 14.68 13.09
CA LEU A 52 8.30 15.40 13.91
C LEU A 52 8.81 16.66 13.20
N ASP A 53 8.65 17.84 13.80
CA ASP A 53 9.38 19.03 13.36
C ASP A 53 10.82 18.94 13.87
N ALA A 54 11.79 18.95 12.95
CA ALA A 54 13.20 18.99 13.33
C ALA A 54 13.50 20.22 14.18
N ARG A 55 14.52 20.14 15.05
CA ARG A 55 15.01 21.27 15.86
C ARG A 55 15.13 22.56 15.03
N GLY A 56 14.65 23.69 15.55
CA GLY A 56 14.64 24.98 14.85
C GLY A 56 13.72 25.09 13.63
N THR A 57 12.82 24.14 13.40
CA THR A 57 11.85 24.18 12.30
C THR A 57 10.43 24.09 12.83
N GLY A 58 9.44 24.56 12.05
CA GLY A 58 8.04 24.46 12.43
C GLY A 58 7.76 25.13 13.78
N ALA A 59 7.28 24.37 14.77
CA ALA A 59 7.15 24.87 16.15
C ALA A 59 8.16 24.27 17.14
N SER A 60 9.19 23.56 16.65
CA SER A 60 10.33 23.15 17.48
C SER A 60 11.24 24.33 17.76
N ALA A 61 11.71 24.44 19.00
CA ALA A 61 12.61 25.50 19.43
C ALA A 61 13.97 25.42 18.72
N GLU A 62 14.64 26.57 18.62
CA GLU A 62 16.05 26.60 18.19
C GLU A 62 16.95 26.03 19.30
N PRO A 63 17.89 25.13 18.97
CA PRO A 63 18.83 24.60 19.94
C PRO A 63 19.81 25.69 20.37
N ALA A 64 20.30 25.60 21.62
CA ALA A 64 21.32 26.52 22.12
C ALA A 64 22.66 26.38 21.37
N ASP A 65 22.99 25.18 20.89
CA ASP A 65 24.18 24.91 20.07
C ASP A 65 23.76 24.62 18.61
N PRO A 66 24.03 25.54 17.66
CA PRO A 66 23.76 25.30 16.23
C PRO A 66 24.51 24.11 15.63
N GLY A 67 25.62 23.65 16.23
CA GLY A 67 26.33 22.45 15.78
C GLY A 67 25.49 21.18 15.84
N THR A 68 24.41 21.19 16.62
CA THR A 68 23.47 20.09 16.74
C THR A 68 22.47 19.97 15.59
N TYR A 69 22.46 20.92 14.64
CA TYR A 69 21.69 20.79 13.40
C TYR A 69 22.20 19.66 12.48
N ARG A 70 23.41 19.16 12.70
CA ARG A 70 24.00 18.06 11.94
C ARG A 70 23.18 16.77 12.07
N CYS A 71 23.06 16.00 10.98
CA CYS A 71 22.18 14.85 10.86
C CYS A 71 22.38 13.80 11.97
N ASP A 72 23.62 13.40 12.27
CA ASP A 72 23.95 12.46 13.35
C ASP A 72 23.53 12.94 14.74
N ARG A 73 23.54 14.25 14.98
CA ARG A 73 23.14 14.85 16.27
C ARG A 73 21.64 14.82 16.48
N GLN A 74 20.86 14.70 15.42
CA GLN A 74 19.39 14.60 15.51
C GLN A 74 18.92 13.17 15.81
N VAL A 75 19.80 12.16 15.80
CA VAL A 75 19.45 10.77 16.21
C VAL A 75 18.85 10.74 17.62
N GLY A 76 19.41 11.57 18.53
CA GLY A 76 18.90 11.70 19.90
C GLY A 76 17.49 12.30 19.98
N ASP A 77 17.08 13.10 18.99
CA ASP A 77 15.71 13.67 18.92
C ASP A 77 14.69 12.60 18.61
N VAL A 78 15.04 11.69 17.70
CA VAL A 78 14.19 10.56 17.33
C VAL A 78 14.06 9.58 18.50
N GLU A 79 15.15 9.31 19.24
CA GLU A 79 15.11 8.47 20.45
C GLU A 79 14.29 9.12 21.57
N ALA A 80 14.45 10.43 21.78
CA ALA A 80 13.67 11.17 22.77
C ALA A 80 12.18 11.17 22.43
N LEU A 81 11.81 11.32 21.15
CA LEU A 81 10.42 11.20 20.69
C LEU A 81 9.86 9.80 20.95
N ARG A 82 10.58 8.74 20.57
CA ARG A 82 10.16 7.36 20.81
C ARG A 82 9.87 7.13 22.30
N ALA A 83 10.80 7.56 23.16
CA ALA A 83 10.66 7.43 24.61
C ALA A 83 9.49 8.25 25.15
N HIS A 84 9.30 9.48 24.67
CA HIS A 84 8.19 10.35 25.04
C HIS A 84 6.82 9.73 24.71
N LEU A 85 6.71 9.07 23.55
CA LEU A 85 5.51 8.36 23.12
C LEU A 85 5.30 7.01 23.83
N GLY A 86 6.26 6.57 24.64
CA GLY A 86 6.19 5.29 25.35
C GLY A 86 6.31 4.05 24.46
N LEU A 87 6.89 4.18 23.26
CA LEU A 87 6.96 3.09 22.28
C LEU A 87 8.19 2.22 22.54
N ASP A 88 8.04 0.92 22.85
CA ASP A 88 9.21 0.03 23.00
C ASP A 88 9.99 -0.14 21.69
N ARG A 89 9.27 -0.32 20.58
CA ARG A 89 9.73 -0.29 19.19
C ARG A 89 8.78 0.57 18.36
N MET A 90 9.24 1.09 17.24
CA MET A 90 8.42 1.92 16.34
C MET A 90 8.64 1.58 14.87
N ASP A 91 7.64 1.89 14.05
CA ASP A 91 7.84 2.03 12.61
C ASP A 91 8.32 3.46 12.31
N LEU A 92 9.33 3.57 11.45
CA LEU A 92 9.97 4.83 11.13
C LEU A 92 9.98 5.05 9.62
N LEU A 93 9.41 6.16 9.17
CA LEU A 93 9.45 6.62 7.80
C LEU A 93 10.35 7.85 7.69
N GLY A 94 11.30 7.83 6.77
CA GLY A 94 12.13 8.99 6.43
C GLY A 94 12.01 9.31 4.95
N HIS A 95 11.61 10.54 4.62
CA HIS A 95 11.60 11.03 3.25
C HIS A 95 12.89 11.79 2.93
N SER A 96 13.51 11.54 1.78
CA SER A 96 14.65 12.30 1.27
C SER A 96 15.78 12.41 2.30
N ALA A 97 16.17 13.64 2.68
CA ALA A 97 17.15 13.91 3.73
C ALA A 97 16.80 13.24 5.07
N GLY A 98 15.52 13.20 5.47
CA GLY A 98 15.03 12.52 6.67
C GLY A 98 15.25 11.01 6.64
N GLY A 99 15.36 10.40 5.45
CA GLY A 99 15.77 9.00 5.31
C GLY A 99 17.21 8.73 5.76
N ASN A 100 18.12 9.72 5.67
CA ASN A 100 19.46 9.58 6.25
C ASN A 100 19.39 9.54 7.78
N LEU A 101 18.63 10.44 8.39
CA LEU A 101 18.40 10.45 9.83
C LEU A 101 17.73 9.15 10.30
N ALA A 102 16.72 8.67 9.57
CA ALA A 102 16.05 7.41 9.86
C ALA A 102 17.03 6.21 9.81
N THR A 103 17.92 6.20 8.81
CA THR A 103 18.95 5.17 8.67
C THR A 103 19.98 5.22 9.81
N LEU A 104 20.46 6.42 10.18
CA LEU A 104 21.38 6.58 11.31
C LEU A 104 20.72 6.16 12.63
N TYR A 105 19.46 6.50 12.84
CA TYR A 105 18.71 6.07 14.01
C TYR A 105 18.56 4.54 14.06
N ALA A 106 18.19 3.91 12.93
CA ALA A 106 18.07 2.46 12.85
C ALA A 106 19.41 1.74 13.14
N ALA A 107 20.53 2.31 12.71
CA ALA A 107 21.87 1.79 13.01
C ALA A 107 22.28 1.99 14.48
N ALA A 108 21.94 3.14 15.08
CA ALA A 108 22.26 3.43 16.48
C ALA A 108 21.37 2.66 17.47
N HIS A 109 20.13 2.37 17.08
CA HIS A 109 19.10 1.75 17.93
C HIS A 109 18.39 0.58 17.23
N PRO A 110 19.10 -0.47 16.79
CA PRO A 110 18.51 -1.55 15.98
C PRO A 110 17.38 -2.29 16.69
N GLY A 111 17.45 -2.42 18.02
CA GLY A 111 16.39 -3.03 18.83
C GLY A 111 15.13 -2.17 19.01
N ARG A 112 15.10 -0.94 18.48
CA ARG A 112 13.99 0.02 18.60
C ARG A 112 13.19 0.21 17.32
N ILE A 113 13.58 -0.43 16.23
CA ILE A 113 12.86 -0.37 14.94
C ILE A 113 12.10 -1.68 14.73
N ARG A 114 10.80 -1.56 14.44
CA ARG A 114 10.01 -2.67 13.90
C ARG A 114 10.18 -2.74 12.38
N SER A 115 9.90 -1.64 11.68
CA SER A 115 10.06 -1.51 10.24
C SER A 115 10.60 -0.12 9.86
N LEU A 116 11.41 -0.05 8.81
CA LEU A 116 11.96 1.20 8.26
C LEU A 116 11.39 1.46 6.86
N VAL A 117 10.95 2.68 6.57
CA VAL A 117 10.50 3.10 5.24
C VAL A 117 11.33 4.28 4.77
N LEU A 118 12.05 4.11 3.66
CA LEU A 118 12.87 5.14 3.03
C LEU A 118 12.20 5.58 1.74
N VAL A 119 11.63 6.78 1.74
CA VAL A 119 10.96 7.36 0.58
C VAL A 119 11.92 8.31 -0.11
N THR A 120 12.26 8.04 -1.37
CA THR A 120 13.12 8.90 -2.22
C THR A 120 14.36 9.39 -1.47
N SER A 121 14.98 8.51 -0.68
CA SER A 121 16.07 8.87 0.22
C SER A 121 17.42 8.97 -0.48
N ALA A 122 18.12 10.08 -0.27
CA ALA A 122 19.46 10.32 -0.81
C ALA A 122 20.56 9.35 -0.29
N ALA A 123 20.26 8.47 0.68
CA ALA A 123 21.09 7.33 1.14
C ALA A 123 22.58 7.62 1.46
N ARG A 124 22.94 8.88 1.74
CA ARG A 124 24.29 9.32 2.17
C ARG A 124 24.76 8.61 3.44
N ALA A 125 23.85 8.30 4.37
CA ALA A 125 24.17 7.50 5.56
C ALA A 125 24.70 6.10 5.23
N LEU A 126 24.36 5.59 4.04
CA LEU A 126 24.85 4.33 3.50
C LEU A 126 26.04 4.53 2.56
N GLY A 127 26.50 5.76 2.33
CA GLY A 127 27.59 6.06 1.40
C GLY A 127 27.21 5.95 -0.07
N VAL A 128 25.91 5.96 -0.39
CA VAL A 128 25.42 6.08 -1.76
C VAL A 128 25.40 7.57 -2.13
N THR A 129 25.91 7.89 -3.31
CA THR A 129 25.98 9.27 -3.82
C THR A 129 25.59 9.31 -5.29
N SER A 130 24.96 10.41 -5.70
CA SER A 130 24.71 10.74 -7.11
C SER A 130 25.67 11.85 -7.56
N THR A 131 26.15 11.76 -8.80
CA THR A 131 26.87 12.87 -9.45
C THR A 131 25.90 13.82 -10.14
N ASP A 132 26.36 15.05 -10.43
CA ASP A 132 25.57 16.01 -11.21
C ASP A 132 25.27 15.46 -12.62
N GLU A 133 26.22 14.73 -13.23
CA GLU A 133 26.01 14.06 -14.53
C GLU A 133 24.91 12.98 -14.48
N GLU A 134 24.87 12.17 -13.42
CA GLU A 134 23.80 11.19 -13.22
C GLU A 134 22.44 11.86 -13.02
N TRP A 135 22.41 12.99 -12.31
CA TRP A 135 21.21 13.78 -12.09
C TRP A 135 20.71 14.40 -13.40
N ASP A 136 21.60 15.05 -14.17
CA ASP A 136 21.26 15.67 -15.46
C ASP A 136 20.75 14.64 -16.47
N ALA A 137 21.39 13.46 -16.54
CA ALA A 137 20.93 12.38 -17.40
C ALA A 137 19.53 11.86 -17.00
N ALA A 138 19.23 11.81 -15.70
CA ALA A 138 17.91 11.40 -15.21
C ALA A 138 16.84 12.48 -15.47
N ALA A 139 17.20 13.75 -15.41
CA ALA A 139 16.30 14.87 -15.65
C ALA A 139 15.78 14.94 -17.10
N GLU A 140 16.51 14.37 -18.08
CA GLU A 140 16.07 14.29 -19.48
C GLU A 140 14.75 13.53 -19.68
N VAL A 141 14.29 12.74 -18.70
CA VAL A 141 12.94 12.13 -18.71
C VAL A 141 11.82 13.17 -18.84
N PHE A 142 12.11 14.43 -18.49
CA PHE A 142 11.17 15.55 -18.58
C PHE A 142 11.34 16.39 -19.86
N ALA A 143 12.20 16.00 -20.81
CA ALA A 143 12.51 16.83 -21.99
C ALA A 143 11.30 17.14 -22.88
N ASP A 144 10.26 16.31 -22.85
CA ASP A 144 9.01 16.50 -23.57
C ASP A 144 8.01 17.43 -22.86
N ARG A 145 8.31 17.87 -21.63
CA ARG A 145 7.40 18.67 -20.81
C ARG A 145 7.46 20.15 -21.21
N PRO A 146 6.31 20.84 -21.31
CA PRO A 146 6.28 22.25 -21.74
C PRO A 146 7.11 23.21 -20.87
N TRP A 147 7.25 22.93 -19.58
CA TRP A 147 8.02 23.74 -18.63
C TRP A 147 9.53 23.46 -18.68
N TYR A 148 9.97 22.36 -19.28
CA TYR A 148 11.35 21.88 -19.21
C TYR A 148 12.37 22.87 -19.78
N PRO A 149 12.18 23.46 -20.98
CA PRO A 149 13.20 24.35 -21.54
C PRO A 149 13.50 25.56 -20.64
N GLU A 150 12.46 26.16 -20.06
CA GLU A 150 12.59 27.32 -19.16
C GLU A 150 13.25 26.92 -17.83
N ALA A 151 12.83 25.80 -17.24
CA ALA A 151 13.38 25.30 -15.99
C ALA A 151 14.86 24.87 -16.14
N ARG A 152 15.22 24.23 -17.26
CA ARG A 152 16.58 23.81 -17.56
C ARG A 152 17.52 25.01 -17.70
N VAL A 153 17.12 26.03 -18.46
CA VAL A 153 17.89 27.29 -18.58
C VAL A 153 18.08 27.96 -17.22
N ALA A 154 17.05 27.98 -16.37
CA ALA A 154 17.15 28.54 -15.03
C ALA A 154 18.09 27.74 -14.12
N LEU A 155 18.09 26.41 -14.23
CA LEU A 155 18.97 25.52 -13.47
C LEU A 155 20.43 25.63 -13.95
N ASP A 156 20.67 25.71 -15.26
CA ASP A 156 22.00 25.89 -15.86
C ASP A 156 22.64 27.24 -15.49
N ALA A 157 21.81 28.25 -15.20
CA ALA A 157 22.27 29.55 -14.73
C ALA A 157 22.68 29.55 -13.24
N THR A 158 22.45 28.46 -12.51
CA THR A 158 22.91 28.33 -11.12
C THR A 158 24.41 28.02 -11.06
N GLY A 159 25.02 28.25 -9.90
CA GLY A 159 26.44 28.02 -9.66
C GLY A 159 26.77 27.99 -8.17
N PRO A 160 28.05 27.86 -7.79
CA PRO A 160 28.48 27.66 -6.40
C PRO A 160 27.98 28.73 -5.41
N ASP A 161 27.81 29.97 -5.89
CA ASP A 161 27.35 31.11 -5.07
C ASP A 161 25.82 31.27 -5.06
N THR A 162 25.09 30.45 -5.81
CA THR A 162 23.62 30.52 -5.84
C THR A 162 23.07 30.01 -4.52
N PRO A 163 22.23 30.79 -3.81
CA PRO A 163 21.63 30.32 -2.56
C PRO A 163 20.87 29.02 -2.76
N LEU A 164 21.03 28.05 -1.85
CA LEU A 164 20.36 26.75 -1.92
C LEU A 164 18.84 26.89 -2.05
N SER A 165 18.25 27.90 -1.40
CA SER A 165 16.82 28.22 -1.54
C SER A 165 16.41 28.50 -2.99
N ARG A 166 17.25 29.20 -3.75
CA ARG A 166 17.03 29.50 -5.17
C ARG A 166 17.23 28.27 -6.04
N VAL A 167 18.26 27.45 -5.76
CA VAL A 167 18.49 26.18 -6.48
C VAL A 167 17.28 25.27 -6.32
N CYS A 168 16.78 25.08 -5.10
CA CYS A 168 15.58 24.27 -4.84
C CYS A 168 14.31 24.84 -5.52
N GLU A 169 14.18 26.17 -5.62
CA GLU A 169 13.06 26.81 -6.29
C GLU A 169 13.05 26.50 -7.80
N VAL A 170 14.19 26.67 -8.48
CA VAL A 170 14.28 26.43 -9.93
C VAL A 170 14.23 24.94 -10.29
N ALA A 171 14.75 24.08 -9.42
CA ALA A 171 14.71 22.63 -9.60
C ALA A 171 13.36 22.00 -9.21
N ALA A 172 12.42 22.78 -8.65
CA ALA A 172 11.16 22.26 -8.12
C ALA A 172 10.34 21.41 -9.12
N PRO A 173 10.19 21.77 -10.41
CA PRO A 173 9.42 20.96 -11.35
C PRO A 173 9.95 19.53 -11.53
N PHE A 174 11.27 19.33 -11.42
CA PHE A 174 11.93 18.03 -11.57
C PHE A 174 11.67 17.08 -10.40
N ALA A 175 11.12 17.59 -9.29
CA ALA A 175 10.83 16.80 -8.09
C ALA A 175 9.44 16.14 -8.10
N TYR A 176 8.71 16.23 -9.21
CA TYR A 176 7.34 15.70 -9.32
C TYR A 176 7.16 14.98 -10.65
N GLY A 177 6.51 13.83 -10.59
CA GLY A 177 6.03 13.10 -11.76
C GLY A 177 4.98 13.87 -12.57
N ARG A 178 4.19 14.71 -11.88
CA ARG A 178 3.22 15.63 -12.48
C ARG A 178 3.40 17.06 -11.96
N TRP A 179 3.41 18.04 -12.87
CA TRP A 179 3.59 19.46 -12.53
C TRP A 179 2.29 20.26 -12.69
N ASP A 180 1.27 19.87 -11.94
CA ASP A 180 -0.04 20.51 -11.90
C ASP A 180 -0.14 21.60 -10.81
N GLU A 181 -1.35 22.13 -10.57
CA GLU A 181 -1.59 23.17 -9.58
C GLU A 181 -1.25 22.71 -8.16
N ALA A 182 -1.67 21.50 -7.78
CA ALA A 182 -1.39 20.93 -6.46
C ALA A 182 0.12 20.74 -6.23
N ALA A 183 0.86 20.26 -7.24
CA ALA A 183 2.31 20.14 -7.17
C ALA A 183 2.99 21.51 -7.01
N ARG A 184 2.54 22.54 -7.75
CA ARG A 184 3.06 23.91 -7.63
C ARG A 184 2.79 24.53 -6.27
N GLU A 185 1.59 24.37 -5.73
CA GLU A 185 1.24 24.83 -4.38
C GLU A 185 2.09 24.15 -3.32
N HIS A 186 2.22 22.83 -3.42
CA HIS A 186 3.04 22.04 -2.51
C HIS A 186 4.52 22.49 -2.55
N ALA A 187 5.09 22.67 -3.75
CA ALA A 187 6.45 23.15 -3.95
C ALA A 187 6.68 24.55 -3.39
N ALA A 188 5.73 25.48 -3.59
CA ALA A 188 5.81 26.86 -3.13
C ALA A 188 5.92 26.98 -1.59
N THR A 189 5.46 25.98 -0.85
CA THR A 189 5.60 25.97 0.62
C THR A 189 7.04 25.74 1.09
N SER A 190 7.89 25.11 0.29
CA SER A 190 9.24 24.67 0.69
C SER A 190 10.12 25.83 1.17
N HIS A 191 10.08 26.96 0.46
CA HIS A 191 10.91 28.13 0.77
C HIS A 191 10.66 28.69 2.18
N ARG A 192 9.39 28.73 2.63
CA ARG A 192 9.02 29.32 3.92
C ARG A 192 9.14 28.36 5.10
N ARG A 193 9.28 27.07 4.82
CA ARG A 193 9.28 25.98 5.82
C ARG A 193 10.67 25.44 6.14
N THR A 194 11.68 25.92 5.43
CA THR A 194 13.06 25.45 5.53
C THR A 194 13.93 26.49 6.23
N ARG A 195 14.70 26.07 7.23
CA ARG A 195 15.72 26.90 7.88
C ARG A 195 17.02 26.83 7.07
N TRP A 196 17.10 27.64 6.02
CA TRP A 196 18.20 27.59 5.03
C TRP A 196 19.60 27.76 5.62
N GLU A 197 19.75 28.59 6.65
CA GLU A 197 21.05 28.76 7.35
C GLU A 197 21.51 27.47 8.05
N ALA A 198 20.58 26.65 8.55
CA ALA A 198 20.89 25.36 9.17
C ALA A 198 20.99 24.22 8.14
N ALA A 199 20.30 24.32 7.01
CA ALA A 199 20.25 23.28 5.99
C ALA A 199 21.65 22.89 5.47
N GLY A 200 22.55 23.88 5.30
CA GLY A 200 23.93 23.64 4.88
C GLY A 200 24.76 22.84 5.90
N ALA A 201 24.46 22.94 7.19
CA ALA A 201 25.17 22.23 8.25
C ALA A 201 24.68 20.79 8.44
N TYR A 202 23.49 20.44 7.96
CA TYR A 202 22.86 19.14 8.17
C TYR A 202 23.73 17.96 7.70
N HIS A 203 24.35 18.11 6.52
CA HIS A 203 25.27 17.13 5.94
C HIS A 203 26.74 17.43 6.25
N GLY A 204 27.02 18.24 7.28
CA GLY A 204 28.37 18.69 7.63
C GLY A 204 29.35 17.57 7.94
N GLU A 205 30.64 17.90 7.99
CA GLU A 205 31.71 16.94 8.24
C GLU A 205 31.45 16.09 9.51
N GLY A 206 31.65 14.78 9.38
CA GLY A 206 31.39 13.82 10.46
C GLY A 206 29.92 13.44 10.67
N ALA A 207 28.99 13.90 9.83
CA ALA A 207 27.58 13.49 9.91
C ALA A 207 27.35 12.00 9.58
N TYR A 208 28.27 11.37 8.85
CA TYR A 208 28.11 10.02 8.32
C TYR A 208 29.36 9.16 8.52
N ASP A 209 29.15 7.93 8.99
CA ASP A 209 30.11 6.82 8.90
C ASP A 209 29.42 5.64 8.19
N PRO A 210 29.47 5.58 6.85
CA PRO A 210 28.77 4.55 6.09
C PRO A 210 29.16 3.11 6.48
N ALA A 211 30.43 2.89 6.83
CA ALA A 211 30.93 1.56 7.18
C ALA A 211 30.41 1.10 8.55
N ALA A 212 30.31 2.00 9.52
CA ALA A 212 29.66 1.71 10.79
C ALA A 212 28.15 1.53 10.61
N THR A 213 27.48 2.42 9.87
CA THR A 213 26.04 2.36 9.63
C THR A 213 25.64 1.02 9.02
N ARG A 214 26.26 0.61 7.89
CA ARG A 214 25.94 -0.65 7.20
C ARG A 214 26.08 -1.89 8.09
N ARG A 215 27.07 -1.91 9.00
CA ARG A 215 27.30 -3.05 9.90
C ARG A 215 26.23 -3.20 10.99
N ALA A 216 25.51 -2.14 11.31
CA ALA A 216 24.57 -2.11 12.42
C ALA A 216 23.09 -2.29 11.99
N LEU A 217 22.80 -2.22 10.69
CA LEU A 217 21.43 -2.35 10.17
C LEU A 217 20.92 -3.79 10.34
N ALA A 218 19.71 -3.92 10.89
CA ALA A 218 19.07 -5.21 11.13
C ALA A 218 17.56 -5.22 10.83
N ALA A 219 16.91 -4.05 10.78
CA ALA A 219 15.47 -3.96 10.56
C ALA A 219 15.09 -4.23 9.09
N PRO A 220 13.91 -4.84 8.84
CA PRO A 220 13.32 -4.84 7.50
C PRO A 220 13.12 -3.41 7.00
N VAL A 221 13.46 -3.17 5.73
CA VAL A 221 13.30 -1.86 5.09
C VAL A 221 12.51 -1.92 3.80
N LEU A 222 11.64 -0.93 3.58
CA LEU A 222 11.12 -0.59 2.25
C LEU A 222 11.91 0.59 1.72
N VAL A 223 12.52 0.44 0.55
CA VAL A 223 13.12 1.55 -0.20
C VAL A 223 12.18 1.85 -1.38
N LEU A 224 11.53 3.01 -1.33
CA LEU A 224 10.57 3.45 -2.34
C LEU A 224 11.15 4.60 -3.17
N ALA A 225 11.29 4.39 -4.47
CA ALA A 225 11.76 5.38 -5.44
C ALA A 225 10.61 5.84 -6.36
N GLY A 226 10.64 7.09 -6.80
CA GLY A 226 9.88 7.52 -7.97
C GLY A 226 10.61 7.12 -9.25
N GLU A 227 9.90 6.59 -10.25
CA GLU A 227 10.48 6.24 -11.56
C GLU A 227 11.20 7.41 -12.24
N HIS A 228 10.64 8.62 -12.10
CA HIS A 228 11.15 9.85 -12.71
C HIS A 228 11.97 10.71 -11.73
N ASP A 229 12.25 10.24 -10.51
CA ASP A 229 13.04 11.01 -9.55
C ASP A 229 14.52 11.10 -10.02
N PRO A 230 15.06 12.30 -10.28
CA PRO A 230 16.46 12.44 -10.67
C PRO A 230 17.42 12.29 -9.47
N GLY A 231 16.93 12.32 -8.23
CA GLY A 231 17.77 12.27 -7.04
C GLY A 231 17.02 11.92 -5.75
N PRO A 232 16.99 10.63 -5.34
CA PRO A 232 17.70 9.49 -5.93
C PRO A 232 16.98 8.88 -7.14
N THR A 233 17.76 8.44 -8.12
CA THR A 233 17.23 7.60 -9.21
C THR A 233 16.83 6.21 -8.72
N PRO A 234 15.96 5.47 -9.43
CA PRO A 234 15.66 4.06 -9.12
C PRO A 234 16.91 3.17 -8.99
N ALA A 235 17.94 3.45 -9.79
CA ALA A 235 19.22 2.74 -9.71
C ALA A 235 19.94 2.99 -8.37
N LYS A 236 19.96 4.23 -7.87
CA LYS A 236 20.54 4.57 -6.56
C LYS A 236 19.72 4.04 -5.41
N ALA A 237 18.40 4.00 -5.55
CA ALA A 237 17.53 3.33 -4.59
C ALA A 237 17.80 1.82 -4.53
N ALA A 238 18.03 1.17 -5.68
CA ALA A 238 18.43 -0.23 -5.73
C ALA A 238 19.81 -0.49 -5.09
N GLU A 239 20.78 0.40 -5.33
CA GLU A 239 22.08 0.36 -4.65
C GLU A 239 21.92 0.45 -3.13
N ALA A 240 21.10 1.40 -2.65
CA ALA A 240 20.81 1.54 -1.23
C ALA A 240 20.12 0.31 -0.64
N ALA A 241 19.10 -0.24 -1.31
CA ALA A 241 18.37 -1.44 -0.88
C ALA A 241 19.31 -2.65 -0.73
N ALA A 242 20.26 -2.83 -1.65
CA ALA A 242 21.22 -3.93 -1.62
C ALA A 242 22.18 -3.90 -0.41
N LEU A 243 22.26 -2.77 0.30
CA LEU A 243 23.10 -2.60 1.50
C LEU A 243 22.40 -3.01 2.80
N PHE A 244 21.09 -3.29 2.76
CA PHE A 244 20.35 -3.80 3.92
C PHE A 244 20.27 -5.32 3.89
N PRO A 245 20.25 -5.99 5.06
CA PRO A 245 20.10 -7.44 5.13
C PRO A 245 18.72 -7.95 4.70
N SER A 246 17.68 -7.09 4.80
CA SER A 246 16.31 -7.40 4.40
C SER A 246 15.67 -6.12 3.85
N ALA A 247 15.57 -6.04 2.53
CA ALA A 247 14.99 -4.90 1.82
C ALA A 247 13.94 -5.33 0.80
N GLU A 248 12.84 -4.59 0.75
CA GLU A 248 11.93 -4.51 -0.39
C GLU A 248 12.25 -3.22 -1.16
N LEU A 249 12.45 -3.34 -2.48
CA LEU A 249 12.58 -2.19 -3.37
C LEU A 249 11.27 -2.02 -4.14
N ALA A 250 10.69 -0.82 -4.05
CA ALA A 250 9.54 -0.42 -4.86
C ALA A 250 9.89 0.78 -5.72
N VAL A 251 9.60 0.71 -7.01
CA VAL A 251 9.69 1.86 -7.94
C VAL A 251 8.27 2.22 -8.34
N GLN A 252 7.82 3.40 -7.97
CA GLN A 252 6.47 3.88 -8.28
C GLN A 252 6.45 4.49 -9.69
N PRO A 253 5.69 3.89 -10.63
CA PRO A 253 5.64 4.37 -12.01
C PRO A 253 5.18 5.82 -12.11
N GLY A 254 5.80 6.58 -13.00
CA GLY A 254 5.47 7.97 -13.28
C GLY A 254 5.80 8.96 -12.17
N ALA A 255 6.12 8.52 -10.94
CA ALA A 255 6.34 9.38 -9.79
C ALA A 255 7.74 10.00 -9.76
N GLY A 256 7.85 11.20 -9.20
CA GLY A 256 9.12 11.89 -8.93
C GLY A 256 9.50 11.79 -7.45
N HIS A 257 10.10 12.86 -6.93
CA HIS A 257 10.63 12.92 -5.57
C HIS A 257 9.56 12.89 -4.46
N HIS A 258 8.32 13.26 -4.78
CA HIS A 258 7.18 13.30 -3.86
C HIS A 258 6.08 12.30 -4.31
N PRO A 259 6.32 10.98 -4.23
CA PRO A 259 5.44 9.97 -4.84
C PRO A 259 3.99 10.00 -4.33
N TRP A 260 3.76 10.42 -3.08
CA TRP A 260 2.40 10.59 -2.54
C TRP A 260 1.62 11.77 -3.14
N MET A 261 2.29 12.71 -3.81
CA MET A 261 1.65 13.78 -4.57
C MET A 261 1.34 13.35 -6.01
N ASP A 262 2.18 12.47 -6.58
CA ASP A 262 2.08 12.03 -7.96
C ASP A 262 1.02 10.94 -8.16
N ASP A 263 1.02 9.93 -7.30
CA ASP A 263 -0.03 8.90 -7.19
C ASP A 263 -0.24 8.56 -5.71
N PRO A 264 -1.14 9.29 -5.02
CA PRO A 264 -1.44 9.10 -3.60
C PRO A 264 -1.81 7.66 -3.26
N ASP A 265 -2.68 7.08 -4.09
CA ASP A 265 -3.26 5.77 -3.88
C ASP A 265 -2.20 4.66 -3.99
N ALA A 266 -1.34 4.69 -5.02
CA ALA A 266 -0.26 3.72 -5.18
C ALA A 266 0.79 3.82 -4.07
N PHE A 267 1.12 5.04 -3.67
CA PHE A 267 2.05 5.29 -2.56
C PHE A 267 1.52 4.71 -1.25
N ALA A 268 0.30 5.09 -0.86
CA ALA A 268 -0.29 4.67 0.40
C ALA A 268 -0.46 3.15 0.46
N ARG A 269 -0.92 2.50 -0.62
CA ARG A 269 -1.01 1.03 -0.68
C ARG A 269 0.35 0.36 -0.49
N THR A 270 1.39 0.84 -1.17
CA THR A 270 2.73 0.24 -1.10
C THR A 270 3.30 0.34 0.32
N VAL A 271 3.21 1.51 0.95
CA VAL A 271 3.70 1.72 2.32
C VAL A 271 2.85 0.94 3.33
N ALA A 272 1.52 0.97 3.21
CA ALA A 272 0.63 0.25 4.13
C ALA A 272 0.81 -1.28 4.05
N THR A 273 1.02 -1.82 2.84
CA THR A 273 1.32 -3.24 2.60
C THR A 273 2.57 -3.66 3.36
N PHE A 274 3.67 -2.91 3.18
CA PHE A 274 4.94 -3.22 3.83
C PHE A 274 4.87 -3.15 5.36
N LEU A 275 4.11 -2.18 5.88
CA LEU A 275 4.00 -1.98 7.32
C LEU A 275 3.05 -2.99 8.00
N ASP A 276 2.20 -3.71 7.26
CA ASP A 276 1.28 -4.71 7.79
C ASP A 276 1.87 -6.13 7.67
N PRO A 277 2.40 -6.72 8.76
CA PRO A 277 3.06 -8.03 8.71
C PRO A 277 2.10 -9.19 8.40
N ALA A 278 0.78 -8.98 8.50
CA ALA A 278 -0.20 -9.99 8.13
C ALA A 278 -0.45 -10.02 6.61
N VAL A 279 -0.06 -8.97 5.88
CA VAL A 279 -0.21 -8.89 4.42
C VAL A 279 1.02 -9.47 3.75
N ARG A 280 0.78 -10.35 2.78
CA ARG A 280 1.77 -10.92 1.87
C ARG A 280 1.35 -10.63 0.44
N THR A 281 2.29 -10.71 -0.49
CA THR A 281 1.99 -10.52 -1.91
C THR A 281 2.47 -11.70 -2.74
N VAL A 282 1.81 -11.94 -3.87
CA VAL A 282 2.21 -12.90 -4.90
C VAL A 282 1.91 -12.31 -6.26
N THR A 283 2.78 -12.52 -7.25
CA THR A 283 2.55 -12.05 -8.62
C THR A 283 1.91 -13.14 -9.46
N VAL A 284 0.76 -12.83 -10.05
CA VAL A 284 0.02 -13.70 -10.98
C VAL A 284 -0.13 -12.94 -12.29
N ASP A 285 0.45 -13.46 -13.38
CA ASP A 285 0.38 -12.86 -14.72
C ASP A 285 0.69 -11.36 -14.77
N GLY A 286 1.70 -10.93 -14.00
CA GLY A 286 2.13 -9.54 -13.94
C GLY A 286 1.25 -8.62 -13.07
N VAL A 287 0.31 -9.18 -12.31
CA VAL A 287 -0.48 -8.48 -11.30
C VAL A 287 0.00 -8.91 -9.91
N ARG A 288 0.40 -7.96 -9.07
CA ARG A 288 0.69 -8.23 -7.66
C ARG A 288 -0.61 -8.31 -6.88
N LEU A 289 -0.90 -9.50 -6.36
CA LEU A 289 -2.05 -9.77 -5.51
C LEU A 289 -1.64 -9.80 -4.04
N ALA A 290 -2.28 -8.97 -3.23
CA ALA A 290 -2.14 -8.98 -1.79
C ALA A 290 -3.07 -10.03 -1.17
N HIS A 291 -2.63 -10.63 -0.08
CA HIS A 291 -3.44 -11.55 0.70
C HIS A 291 -3.00 -11.54 2.15
N ARG A 292 -3.94 -11.79 3.06
CA ARG A 292 -3.66 -11.98 4.49
C ARG A 292 -3.55 -13.45 4.80
N VAL A 293 -2.61 -13.83 5.67
CA VAL A 293 -2.43 -15.22 6.08
C VAL A 293 -2.46 -15.38 7.59
N THR A 294 -3.29 -16.29 8.08
CA THR A 294 -3.44 -16.60 9.52
C THR A 294 -3.60 -18.10 9.75
N GLY A 295 -3.42 -18.56 11.00
CA GLY A 295 -3.52 -19.97 11.39
C GLY A 295 -2.22 -20.78 11.23
N PRO A 296 -2.18 -22.06 11.68
CA PRO A 296 -0.97 -22.88 11.72
C PRO A 296 -0.42 -23.20 10.33
N GLU A 297 0.92 -23.21 10.15
CA GLU A 297 1.57 -23.38 8.84
C GLU A 297 1.24 -24.72 8.15
N ASP A 298 1.11 -25.80 8.92
CA ASP A 298 0.82 -27.15 8.42
C ASP A 298 -0.67 -27.51 8.40
N ALA A 299 -1.56 -26.55 8.70
CA ALA A 299 -3.01 -26.79 8.72
C ALA A 299 -3.60 -26.81 7.30
N PRO A 300 -4.74 -27.51 7.07
CA PRO A 300 -5.38 -27.54 5.77
C PRO A 300 -5.71 -26.14 5.25
N PRO A 301 -5.48 -25.83 3.95
CA PRO A 301 -5.64 -24.48 3.43
C PRO A 301 -7.09 -24.12 3.11
N VAL A 302 -7.46 -22.89 3.46
CA VAL A 302 -8.75 -22.27 3.11
C VAL A 302 -8.46 -20.93 2.47
N VAL A 303 -9.05 -20.66 1.31
CA VAL A 303 -8.92 -19.40 0.58
C VAL A 303 -10.25 -18.65 0.63
N LEU A 304 -10.22 -17.42 1.15
CA LEU A 304 -11.36 -16.53 1.26
C LEU A 304 -11.29 -15.47 0.14
N VAL A 305 -12.36 -15.33 -0.64
CA VAL A 305 -12.42 -14.41 -1.79
C VAL A 305 -13.61 -13.46 -1.64
N HIS A 306 -13.34 -12.17 -1.57
CA HIS A 306 -14.33 -11.14 -1.26
C HIS A 306 -15.23 -10.74 -2.46
N GLY A 307 -16.29 -10.00 -2.16
CA GLY A 307 -17.21 -9.40 -3.15
C GLY A 307 -16.72 -8.06 -3.72
N ARG A 308 -17.52 -7.47 -4.62
CA ARG A 308 -17.18 -6.17 -5.23
C ARG A 308 -17.25 -5.04 -4.19
N GLY A 309 -16.19 -4.25 -4.08
CA GLY A 309 -16.09 -3.14 -3.12
C GLY A 309 -15.66 -3.55 -1.71
N GLU A 310 -15.45 -4.85 -1.48
CA GLU A 310 -14.88 -5.41 -0.25
C GLU A 310 -13.35 -5.59 -0.40
N ASN A 311 -12.72 -6.17 0.62
CA ASN A 311 -11.34 -6.66 0.56
C ASN A 311 -11.15 -7.80 1.60
N SER A 312 -9.93 -8.30 1.73
CA SER A 312 -9.56 -9.37 2.68
C SER A 312 -9.94 -9.09 4.14
N THR A 313 -10.08 -7.83 4.56
CA THR A 313 -10.48 -7.49 5.94
C THR A 313 -11.96 -7.72 6.21
N THR A 314 -12.82 -7.78 5.18
CA THR A 314 -14.23 -8.15 5.34
C THR A 314 -14.39 -9.56 5.92
N TRP A 315 -13.39 -10.43 5.69
CA TRP A 315 -13.34 -11.78 6.23
C TRP A 315 -12.72 -11.89 7.63
N ALA A 316 -12.37 -10.80 8.32
CA ALA A 316 -11.53 -10.86 9.53
C ALA A 316 -12.09 -11.77 10.63
N GLU A 317 -13.40 -11.73 10.89
CA GLU A 317 -14.05 -12.55 11.92
C GLU A 317 -14.06 -14.05 11.52
N VAL A 318 -14.48 -14.35 10.29
CA VAL A 318 -14.46 -15.71 9.73
C VAL A 318 -13.03 -16.28 9.71
N ALA A 319 -12.05 -15.47 9.29
CA ALA A 319 -10.65 -15.88 9.24
C ALA A 319 -10.09 -16.17 10.64
N ALA A 320 -10.46 -15.37 11.64
CA ALA A 320 -10.02 -15.58 13.02
C ALA A 320 -10.55 -16.90 13.61
N ASP A 321 -11.81 -17.27 13.32
CA ASP A 321 -12.37 -18.55 13.76
C ASP A 321 -11.70 -19.74 13.06
N LEU A 322 -11.62 -19.69 11.73
CA LEU A 322 -11.02 -20.77 10.94
C LEU A 322 -9.51 -20.92 11.20
N ALA A 323 -8.82 -19.86 11.59
CA ALA A 323 -7.40 -19.91 11.93
C ALA A 323 -7.08 -20.78 13.17
N ALA A 324 -8.08 -21.25 13.91
CA ALA A 324 -7.89 -22.19 15.01
C ALA A 324 -7.38 -23.57 14.53
N ASP A 325 -7.83 -24.01 13.35
CA ASP A 325 -7.59 -25.36 12.81
C ASP A 325 -7.23 -25.39 11.31
N HIS A 326 -7.28 -24.25 10.62
CA HIS A 326 -6.96 -24.11 9.20
C HIS A 326 -5.87 -23.06 8.96
N ARG A 327 -5.20 -23.19 7.81
CA ARG A 327 -4.34 -22.14 7.26
C ARG A 327 -5.19 -21.27 6.34
N VAL A 328 -5.51 -20.07 6.78
CA VAL A 328 -6.47 -19.19 6.09
C VAL A 328 -5.74 -18.15 5.26
N TYR A 329 -6.10 -18.05 3.98
CA TYR A 329 -5.62 -17.06 3.02
C TYR A 329 -6.79 -16.17 2.58
N ALA A 330 -6.84 -14.91 3.02
CA ALA A 330 -7.84 -13.95 2.55
C ALA A 330 -7.25 -13.10 1.42
N LEU A 331 -7.73 -13.31 0.19
CA LEU A 331 -7.19 -12.72 -1.03
C LEU A 331 -7.85 -11.38 -1.34
N ASP A 332 -7.06 -10.36 -1.67
CA ASP A 332 -7.51 -9.14 -2.34
C ASP A 332 -7.44 -9.36 -3.87
N LEU A 333 -8.57 -9.33 -4.58
CA LEU A 333 -8.56 -9.38 -6.04
C LEU A 333 -8.04 -8.07 -6.65
N ARG A 334 -7.63 -8.08 -7.93
CA ARG A 334 -7.15 -6.85 -8.58
C ARG A 334 -8.11 -5.68 -8.38
N GLY A 335 -7.55 -4.50 -8.20
CA GLY A 335 -8.29 -3.28 -7.96
C GLY A 335 -8.92 -3.15 -6.57
N HIS A 336 -8.74 -4.12 -5.67
CA HIS A 336 -9.22 -4.06 -4.28
C HIS A 336 -8.08 -4.12 -3.28
N GLY A 337 -8.33 -3.59 -2.08
CA GLY A 337 -7.41 -3.68 -0.95
C GLY A 337 -6.00 -3.24 -1.31
N PHE A 338 -5.02 -4.11 -1.05
CA PHE A 338 -3.60 -3.85 -1.33
C PHE A 338 -3.10 -4.44 -2.66
N SER A 339 -3.97 -5.08 -3.44
CA SER A 339 -3.62 -5.57 -4.78
C SER A 339 -3.43 -4.44 -5.79
N ASP A 340 -2.70 -4.73 -6.85
CA ASP A 340 -2.48 -3.79 -7.94
C ASP A 340 -3.81 -3.35 -8.57
N ARG A 341 -3.85 -2.09 -9.02
CA ARG A 341 -4.93 -1.55 -9.86
C ARG A 341 -4.47 -1.61 -11.32
N ARG A 342 -5.29 -2.20 -12.19
CA ARG A 342 -5.03 -2.33 -13.63
C ARG A 342 -6.25 -1.83 -14.41
N PRO A 343 -6.35 -0.50 -14.65
CA PRO A 343 -7.44 0.09 -15.42
C PRO A 343 -7.65 -0.65 -16.75
N GLY A 344 -8.91 -0.84 -17.13
CA GLY A 344 -9.30 -1.60 -18.33
C GLY A 344 -9.12 -3.13 -18.26
N GLY A 345 -8.65 -3.69 -17.15
CA GLY A 345 -8.35 -5.13 -16.98
C GLY A 345 -9.33 -5.89 -16.07
N TYR A 346 -10.54 -5.39 -15.86
CA TYR A 346 -11.51 -5.94 -14.89
C TYR A 346 -12.59 -6.79 -15.56
N GLY A 347 -12.96 -7.90 -14.92
CA GLY A 347 -14.04 -8.79 -15.37
C GLY A 347 -13.99 -10.17 -14.70
N PHE A 348 -15.07 -10.92 -14.80
CA PHE A 348 -15.21 -12.22 -14.13
C PHE A 348 -14.19 -13.26 -14.60
N ASP A 349 -13.83 -13.29 -15.90
CA ASP A 349 -12.75 -14.15 -16.40
C ASP A 349 -11.38 -13.76 -15.81
N ALA A 350 -11.09 -12.46 -15.74
CA ALA A 350 -9.83 -11.99 -15.15
C ALA A 350 -9.74 -12.37 -13.66
N PHE A 351 -10.82 -12.19 -12.89
CA PHE A 351 -10.87 -12.60 -11.49
C PHE A 351 -10.79 -14.12 -11.34
N ARG A 352 -11.40 -14.91 -12.25
CA ARG A 352 -11.27 -16.38 -12.30
C ARG A 352 -9.80 -16.76 -12.45
N ASP A 353 -9.14 -16.21 -13.45
CA ASP A 353 -7.75 -16.53 -13.79
C ASP A 353 -6.81 -16.15 -12.65
N GLU A 354 -7.09 -15.05 -11.93
CA GLU A 354 -6.35 -14.65 -10.73
C GLU A 354 -6.52 -15.59 -9.56
N ILE A 355 -7.75 -16.03 -9.25
CA ILE A 355 -7.97 -17.03 -8.19
C ILE A 355 -7.21 -18.31 -8.55
N GLY A 356 -7.30 -18.76 -9.82
CA GLY A 356 -6.60 -19.95 -10.29
C GLY A 356 -5.07 -19.82 -10.20
N GLY A 357 -4.52 -18.70 -10.68
CA GLY A 357 -3.10 -18.40 -10.62
C GLY A 357 -2.60 -18.24 -9.19
N PHE A 358 -3.39 -17.64 -8.30
CA PHE A 358 -3.09 -17.53 -6.87
C PHE A 358 -2.97 -18.92 -6.21
N LEU A 359 -3.95 -19.80 -6.44
CA LEU A 359 -3.92 -21.17 -5.93
C LEU A 359 -2.68 -21.92 -6.42
N LYS A 360 -2.36 -21.82 -7.71
CA LYS A 360 -1.19 -22.48 -8.31
C LYS A 360 0.12 -21.93 -7.78
N ALA A 361 0.27 -20.61 -7.71
CA ALA A 361 1.50 -19.94 -7.29
C ALA A 361 1.87 -20.24 -5.83
N LEU A 362 0.86 -20.43 -4.97
CA LEU A 362 1.05 -20.78 -3.57
C LEU A 362 0.99 -22.29 -3.28
N GLY A 363 0.81 -23.14 -4.30
CA GLY A 363 0.73 -24.59 -4.13
C GLY A 363 -0.53 -25.08 -3.40
N LEU A 364 -1.64 -24.35 -3.51
CA LEU A 364 -2.90 -24.56 -2.80
C LEU A 364 -3.92 -25.40 -3.60
N THR A 365 -3.45 -26.23 -4.53
CA THR A 365 -4.32 -27.13 -5.29
C THR A 365 -5.10 -28.05 -4.34
N GLY A 366 -6.42 -28.09 -4.48
CA GLY A 366 -7.30 -28.86 -3.61
C GLY A 366 -7.71 -28.14 -2.31
N ALA A 367 -7.36 -26.87 -2.15
CA ALA A 367 -7.84 -26.05 -1.02
C ALA A 367 -9.36 -25.88 -1.05
N THR A 368 -9.94 -25.59 0.12
CA THR A 368 -11.32 -25.10 0.18
C THR A 368 -11.36 -23.63 -0.21
N VAL A 369 -12.21 -23.26 -1.16
CA VAL A 369 -12.44 -21.87 -1.56
C VAL A 369 -13.80 -21.43 -1.04
N VAL A 370 -13.80 -20.40 -0.19
CA VAL A 370 -15.00 -19.72 0.32
C VAL A 370 -15.04 -18.35 -0.33
N ALA A 371 -16.10 -18.05 -1.06
CA ALA A 371 -16.14 -16.87 -1.89
C ALA A 371 -17.50 -16.18 -1.82
N HIS A 372 -17.49 -14.84 -1.88
CA HIS A 372 -18.68 -14.01 -1.77
C HIS A 372 -18.92 -13.21 -3.06
N SER A 373 -20.18 -13.16 -3.51
CA SER A 373 -20.67 -12.30 -4.60
C SER A 373 -19.80 -12.35 -5.87
N MET A 374 -19.15 -11.24 -6.26
CA MET A 374 -18.24 -11.19 -7.41
C MET A 374 -17.15 -12.27 -7.35
N GLY A 375 -16.53 -12.44 -6.19
CA GLY A 375 -15.55 -13.50 -5.94
C GLY A 375 -16.18 -14.90 -6.06
N ALA A 376 -17.41 -15.08 -5.57
CA ALA A 376 -18.15 -16.35 -5.71
C ALA A 376 -18.41 -16.69 -7.19
N ALA A 377 -18.76 -15.69 -7.99
CA ALA A 377 -18.97 -15.86 -9.42
C ALA A 377 -17.70 -16.34 -10.13
N ALA A 378 -16.59 -15.65 -9.87
CA ALA A 378 -15.28 -16.03 -10.42
C ALA A 378 -14.83 -17.42 -9.93
N ALA A 379 -15.07 -17.75 -8.66
CA ALA A 379 -14.69 -19.03 -8.07
C ALA A 379 -15.43 -20.22 -8.68
N TYR A 380 -16.74 -20.11 -8.97
CA TYR A 380 -17.44 -21.21 -9.63
C TYR A 380 -17.08 -21.30 -11.13
N LEU A 381 -16.76 -20.19 -11.79
CA LEU A 381 -16.20 -20.24 -13.15
C LEU A 381 -14.85 -20.97 -13.16
N LEU A 382 -14.02 -20.77 -12.13
CA LEU A 382 -12.74 -21.47 -11.97
C LEU A 382 -12.97 -22.97 -11.76
N ALA A 383 -13.81 -23.34 -10.81
CA ALA A 383 -14.10 -24.75 -10.52
C ALA A 383 -14.71 -25.50 -11.71
N ARG A 384 -15.39 -24.76 -12.60
CA ARG A 384 -15.96 -25.26 -13.86
C ARG A 384 -14.89 -25.46 -14.94
N ASP A 385 -13.98 -24.49 -15.11
CA ASP A 385 -12.97 -24.49 -16.17
C ASP A 385 -11.75 -25.36 -15.82
N GLU A 386 -11.42 -25.47 -14.54
CA GLU A 386 -10.31 -26.27 -14.03
C GLU A 386 -10.76 -27.25 -12.91
N PRO A 387 -11.52 -28.31 -13.26
CA PRO A 387 -11.93 -29.32 -12.29
C PRO A 387 -10.71 -29.94 -11.58
N GLY A 388 -10.76 -29.98 -10.24
CA GLY A 388 -9.70 -30.52 -9.39
C GLY A 388 -8.71 -29.49 -8.84
N LEU A 389 -8.74 -28.24 -9.33
CA LEU A 389 -7.95 -27.17 -8.70
C LEU A 389 -8.52 -26.76 -7.33
N VAL A 390 -9.85 -26.80 -7.19
CA VAL A 390 -10.59 -26.52 -5.95
C VAL A 390 -11.05 -27.82 -5.31
N GLY A 391 -10.78 -28.01 -4.02
CA GLY A 391 -11.16 -29.22 -3.28
C GLY A 391 -12.60 -29.18 -2.75
N ARG A 392 -13.03 -28.04 -2.20
CA ARG A 392 -14.41 -27.74 -1.80
C ARG A 392 -14.72 -26.30 -2.15
N LEU A 393 -15.98 -26.03 -2.47
CA LEU A 393 -16.43 -24.70 -2.89
C LEU A 393 -17.60 -24.23 -2.01
N VAL A 394 -17.46 -23.07 -1.39
CA VAL A 394 -18.54 -22.38 -0.67
C VAL A 394 -18.80 -21.06 -1.39
N LEU A 395 -20.04 -20.87 -1.85
CA LEU A 395 -20.48 -19.72 -2.63
C LEU A 395 -21.54 -18.96 -1.85
N GLU A 396 -21.19 -17.78 -1.36
CA GLU A 396 -22.13 -16.87 -0.71
C GLU A 396 -22.65 -15.85 -1.72
N GLU A 397 -23.97 -15.82 -1.87
CA GLU A 397 -24.68 -14.83 -2.70
C GLU A 397 -24.07 -14.60 -4.11
N PRO A 398 -23.71 -15.66 -4.87
CA PRO A 398 -23.13 -15.49 -6.19
C PRO A 398 -24.15 -14.88 -7.16
N PRO A 399 -23.77 -13.86 -7.97
CA PRO A 399 -24.58 -13.50 -9.12
C PRO A 399 -24.66 -14.70 -10.07
N VAL A 400 -25.86 -14.95 -10.58
CA VAL A 400 -26.09 -15.99 -11.60
C VAL A 400 -26.31 -15.28 -12.93
N PHE A 401 -25.47 -15.62 -13.91
CA PHE A 401 -25.27 -14.91 -15.18
C PHE A 401 -26.43 -15.03 -16.20
N PHE A 402 -27.64 -14.68 -15.78
CA PHE A 402 -28.73 -14.39 -16.71
C PHE A 402 -28.66 -12.93 -17.17
N PRO A 403 -28.87 -12.65 -18.46
CA PRO A 403 -29.01 -11.28 -18.95
C PRO A 403 -30.00 -10.50 -18.10
N LEU A 404 -29.65 -9.27 -17.74
CA LEU A 404 -30.52 -8.40 -16.95
C LEU A 404 -31.55 -7.73 -17.86
N ASP A 405 -32.82 -7.79 -17.46
CA ASP A 405 -33.93 -7.12 -18.14
C ASP A 405 -34.77 -6.32 -17.12
N PRO A 406 -34.73 -4.97 -17.14
CA PRO A 406 -33.88 -4.16 -18.02
C PRO A 406 -32.39 -4.26 -17.65
N PRO A 407 -31.47 -3.96 -18.59
CA PRO A 407 -30.05 -3.85 -18.26
C PRO A 407 -29.82 -2.74 -17.23
N ARG A 408 -28.81 -2.91 -16.38
CA ARG A 408 -28.32 -1.87 -15.48
C ARG A 408 -27.90 -0.65 -16.31
N PRO A 409 -28.31 0.56 -15.90
CA PRO A 409 -27.84 1.77 -16.55
C PRO A 409 -26.34 1.97 -16.29
N ALA A 410 -25.74 2.92 -17.01
CA ALA A 410 -24.38 3.34 -16.71
C ALA A 410 -24.27 3.80 -15.26
N ALA A 411 -23.33 3.20 -14.51
CA ALA A 411 -23.11 3.54 -13.11
C ALA A 411 -22.38 4.88 -12.97
N GLU A 412 -22.88 5.75 -12.09
CA GLU A 412 -22.22 7.01 -11.75
C GLU A 412 -21.24 6.79 -10.61
N ARG A 413 -20.00 7.26 -10.76
CA ARG A 413 -18.97 7.19 -9.71
C ARG A 413 -19.39 8.05 -8.52
N PRO A 414 -19.50 7.49 -7.29
CA PRO A 414 -19.74 8.28 -6.09
C PRO A 414 -18.66 9.35 -5.90
N GLU A 415 -19.03 10.46 -5.26
CA GLU A 415 -18.04 11.44 -4.81
C GLU A 415 -17.16 10.86 -3.70
N GLY A 416 -15.90 11.32 -3.65
CA GLY A 416 -14.96 10.94 -2.60
C GLY A 416 -14.08 9.73 -2.91
N PRO A 417 -13.26 9.33 -1.92
CA PRO A 417 -12.35 8.20 -2.03
C PRO A 417 -13.12 6.87 -1.99
N LEU A 418 -12.60 5.87 -2.70
CA LEU A 418 -13.13 4.52 -2.74
C LEU A 418 -12.03 3.53 -2.32
N GLY A 419 -12.39 2.52 -1.54
CA GLY A 419 -11.48 1.44 -1.13
C GLY A 419 -11.07 0.48 -2.26
N PHE A 420 -11.54 0.72 -3.49
CA PHE A 420 -11.31 -0.10 -4.66
C PHE A 420 -11.36 0.76 -5.94
N ASP A 421 -10.90 0.21 -7.06
CA ASP A 421 -10.95 0.86 -8.36
C ASP A 421 -12.39 0.90 -8.91
N TRP A 422 -12.90 2.10 -9.15
CA TRP A 422 -14.26 2.30 -9.63
C TRP A 422 -14.54 1.62 -10.97
N GLU A 423 -13.55 1.49 -11.86
CA GLU A 423 -13.75 0.88 -13.19
C GLU A 423 -14.26 -0.57 -13.12
N ILE A 424 -14.09 -1.24 -11.97
CA ILE A 424 -14.67 -2.56 -11.71
C ILE A 424 -16.19 -2.56 -11.82
N VAL A 425 -16.86 -1.48 -11.38
CA VAL A 425 -18.33 -1.39 -11.39
C VAL A 425 -18.87 -1.44 -12.82
N PRO A 426 -18.55 -0.50 -13.73
CA PRO A 426 -19.07 -0.57 -15.10
C PRO A 426 -18.57 -1.80 -15.85
N ALA A 427 -17.35 -2.29 -15.60
CA ALA A 427 -16.85 -3.50 -16.25
C ALA A 427 -17.65 -4.76 -15.87
N THR A 428 -17.90 -4.97 -14.57
CA THR A 428 -18.69 -6.11 -14.11
C THR A 428 -20.18 -5.94 -14.41
N ASP A 429 -20.73 -4.72 -14.39
CA ASP A 429 -22.12 -4.47 -14.78
C ASP A 429 -22.37 -4.73 -16.27
N ALA A 430 -21.41 -4.40 -17.15
CA ALA A 430 -21.50 -4.75 -18.57
C ALA A 430 -21.61 -6.27 -18.76
N GLN A 431 -20.80 -7.05 -18.04
CA GLN A 431 -20.83 -8.51 -18.09
C GLN A 431 -22.06 -9.12 -17.41
N LEU A 432 -22.69 -8.44 -16.45
CA LEU A 432 -23.97 -8.88 -15.89
C LEU A 432 -25.15 -8.56 -16.81
N ASN A 433 -25.08 -7.45 -17.55
CA ASN A 433 -26.09 -7.06 -18.53
C ASN A 433 -26.12 -8.01 -19.73
N ASP A 434 -24.95 -8.34 -20.27
CA ASP A 434 -24.77 -9.24 -21.41
C ASP A 434 -23.74 -10.33 -21.09
N PRO A 435 -24.10 -11.31 -20.24
CA PRO A 435 -23.19 -12.36 -19.82
C PRO A 435 -22.89 -13.34 -20.95
N ASP A 436 -21.66 -13.86 -20.96
CA ASP A 436 -21.30 -14.99 -21.83
C ASP A 436 -22.23 -16.19 -21.51
N PRO A 437 -22.99 -16.71 -22.49
CA PRO A 437 -23.88 -17.84 -22.26
C PRO A 437 -23.14 -19.09 -21.76
N ASP A 438 -21.88 -19.30 -22.15
CA ASP A 438 -21.08 -20.46 -21.75
C ASP A 438 -20.92 -20.53 -20.23
N TRP A 439 -20.93 -19.39 -19.54
CA TRP A 439 -20.87 -19.28 -18.08
C TRP A 439 -21.96 -20.10 -17.38
N ARG A 440 -23.14 -20.26 -17.99
CA ARG A 440 -24.25 -21.06 -17.44
C ARG A 440 -24.29 -22.49 -17.97
N ASP A 441 -23.87 -22.70 -19.21
CA ASP A 441 -24.10 -23.98 -19.90
C ASP A 441 -23.19 -25.11 -19.40
N ARG A 442 -22.06 -24.77 -18.79
CA ARG A 442 -21.03 -25.76 -18.38
C ARG A 442 -20.98 -26.05 -16.88
N LEU A 443 -21.94 -25.57 -16.09
CA LEU A 443 -21.96 -25.74 -14.62
C LEU A 443 -21.90 -27.21 -14.15
N ALA A 444 -22.38 -28.15 -14.97
CA ALA A 444 -22.28 -29.59 -14.70
C ALA A 444 -20.83 -30.12 -14.67
N SER A 445 -19.86 -29.33 -15.13
CA SER A 445 -18.43 -29.67 -15.11
C SER A 445 -17.79 -29.48 -13.72
N ILE A 446 -18.46 -28.75 -12.83
CA ILE A 446 -17.98 -28.55 -11.46
C ILE A 446 -18.06 -29.89 -10.72
N THR A 447 -16.91 -30.39 -10.28
CA THR A 447 -16.79 -31.66 -9.55
C THR A 447 -16.53 -31.46 -8.05
N ALA A 448 -16.12 -30.27 -7.64
CA ALA A 448 -15.91 -29.94 -6.24
C ALA A 448 -17.25 -29.99 -5.48
N PRO A 449 -17.31 -30.64 -4.30
CA PRO A 449 -18.45 -30.50 -3.40
C PRO A 449 -18.74 -29.02 -3.18
N THR A 450 -19.98 -28.61 -3.44
CA THR A 450 -20.37 -27.19 -3.42
C THR A 450 -21.47 -26.93 -2.39
N LEU A 451 -21.27 -25.90 -1.56
CA LEU A 451 -22.30 -25.28 -0.72
C LEU A 451 -22.63 -23.90 -1.28
N ILE A 452 -23.91 -23.61 -1.48
CA ILE A 452 -24.42 -22.30 -1.84
C ILE A 452 -25.13 -21.73 -0.63
N LEU A 453 -24.69 -20.55 -0.18
CA LEU A 453 -25.27 -19.80 0.93
C LEU A 453 -26.08 -18.64 0.39
N ALA A 454 -27.38 -18.71 0.65
CA ALA A 454 -28.38 -17.73 0.26
C ALA A 454 -28.68 -16.77 1.43
N GLY A 455 -28.80 -15.48 1.13
CA GLY A 455 -29.05 -14.38 2.06
C GLY A 455 -30.52 -14.16 2.40
N GLY A 456 -31.42 -14.89 1.75
CA GLY A 456 -32.85 -14.82 1.99
C GLY A 456 -33.55 -13.64 1.29
N PRO A 457 -34.81 -13.36 1.65
CA PRO A 457 -35.68 -12.44 0.91
C PRO A 457 -35.22 -10.98 0.89
N THR A 458 -34.34 -10.59 1.81
CA THR A 458 -33.80 -9.24 1.92
C THR A 458 -32.58 -9.00 1.02
N SER A 459 -32.05 -10.05 0.38
CA SER A 459 -30.98 -9.90 -0.58
C SER A 459 -31.47 -9.35 -1.91
N HIS A 460 -30.61 -8.57 -2.58
CA HIS A 460 -30.82 -8.12 -3.94
C HIS A 460 -30.50 -9.21 -4.99
N VAL A 461 -29.83 -10.30 -4.60
CA VAL A 461 -29.63 -11.45 -5.47
C VAL A 461 -30.92 -12.27 -5.50
N PRO A 462 -31.50 -12.56 -6.68
CA PRO A 462 -32.73 -13.34 -6.75
C PRO A 462 -32.52 -14.78 -6.23
N GLN A 463 -33.26 -15.15 -5.18
CA GLN A 463 -33.08 -16.42 -4.48
C GLN A 463 -33.51 -17.65 -5.31
N ASP A 464 -34.42 -17.45 -6.27
CA ASP A 464 -34.78 -18.42 -7.29
C ASP A 464 -33.62 -18.73 -8.24
N ARG A 465 -32.76 -17.74 -8.53
CA ARG A 465 -31.53 -17.95 -9.31
C ARG A 465 -30.50 -18.79 -8.54
N LEU A 466 -30.37 -18.59 -7.23
CA LEU A 466 -29.49 -19.43 -6.40
C LEU A 466 -30.00 -20.89 -6.32
N SER A 467 -31.31 -21.06 -6.22
CA SER A 467 -31.97 -22.37 -6.33
C SER A 467 -31.73 -23.01 -7.70
N TRP A 468 -31.79 -22.20 -8.76
CA TRP A 468 -31.46 -22.66 -10.11
C TRP A 468 -30.00 -23.13 -10.19
N LEU A 469 -29.05 -22.34 -9.68
CA LEU A 469 -27.62 -22.65 -9.69
C LEU A 469 -27.33 -23.96 -8.95
N ALA A 470 -27.88 -24.13 -7.74
CA ALA A 470 -27.74 -25.34 -6.94
C ALA A 470 -28.19 -26.59 -7.71
N ALA A 471 -29.28 -26.49 -8.47
CA ALA A 471 -29.79 -27.61 -9.25
C ALA A 471 -28.95 -27.96 -10.50
N ARG A 472 -28.00 -27.10 -10.93
CA ARG A 472 -27.14 -27.34 -12.10
C ARG A 472 -25.74 -27.81 -11.72
N ILE A 473 -25.32 -27.59 -10.49
CA ILE A 473 -24.03 -28.07 -9.97
C ILE A 473 -24.26 -29.46 -9.33
N PRO A 474 -23.60 -30.52 -9.82
CA PRO A 474 -23.78 -31.87 -9.30
C PRO A 474 -23.51 -31.96 -7.80
N GLY A 475 -24.51 -32.39 -7.04
CA GLY A 475 -24.37 -32.60 -5.59
C GLY A 475 -24.28 -31.32 -4.75
N ALA A 476 -24.56 -30.14 -5.32
CA ALA A 476 -24.56 -28.90 -4.56
C ALA A 476 -25.65 -28.88 -3.48
N ARG A 477 -25.32 -28.34 -2.31
CA ARG A 477 -26.25 -28.04 -1.23
C ARG A 477 -26.60 -26.56 -1.25
N LEU A 478 -27.87 -26.22 -1.08
CA LEU A 478 -28.32 -24.84 -0.85
C LEU A 478 -28.76 -24.72 0.61
N ALA A 479 -28.27 -23.69 1.30
CA ALA A 479 -28.74 -23.29 2.62
C ALA A 479 -29.02 -21.78 2.63
N THR A 480 -29.94 -21.33 3.47
CA THR A 480 -30.35 -19.93 3.53
C THR A 480 -30.22 -19.40 4.96
N ILE A 481 -29.56 -18.25 5.10
CA ILE A 481 -29.50 -17.44 6.32
C ILE A 481 -30.16 -16.10 5.97
N ASP A 482 -31.20 -15.69 6.71
CA ASP A 482 -31.88 -14.42 6.47
C ASP A 482 -31.04 -13.23 7.01
N ALA A 483 -30.09 -12.81 6.19
CA ALA A 483 -29.06 -11.82 6.49
C ALA A 483 -28.84 -10.80 5.35
N GLY A 484 -29.55 -10.95 4.24
CA GLY A 484 -29.32 -10.17 3.03
C GLY A 484 -28.02 -10.56 2.34
N HIS A 485 -27.42 -9.62 1.60
CA HIS A 485 -26.31 -9.91 0.71
C HIS A 485 -24.99 -10.27 1.42
N LEU A 486 -24.75 -9.72 2.62
CA LEU A 486 -23.48 -9.84 3.34
C LEU A 486 -23.57 -10.83 4.51
N VAL A 487 -23.94 -12.07 4.23
CA VAL A 487 -24.22 -13.12 5.24
C VAL A 487 -23.07 -13.30 6.21
N HIS A 488 -21.83 -13.42 5.72
CA HIS A 488 -20.65 -13.67 6.55
C HIS A 488 -20.34 -12.54 7.55
N THR A 489 -20.74 -11.30 7.25
CA THR A 489 -20.56 -10.16 8.18
C THR A 489 -21.78 -9.93 9.07
N ALA A 490 -22.99 -10.16 8.54
CA ALA A 490 -24.22 -9.91 9.27
C ALA A 490 -24.55 -11.03 10.26
N ARG A 491 -24.18 -12.27 9.95
CA ARG A 491 -24.45 -13.47 10.76
C ARG A 491 -23.27 -14.46 10.73
N PRO A 492 -22.08 -14.04 11.23
CA PRO A 492 -20.84 -14.84 11.15
C PRO A 492 -20.97 -16.20 11.83
N ASP A 493 -21.60 -16.30 13.00
CA ASP A 493 -21.78 -17.58 13.72
C ASP A 493 -22.62 -18.60 12.93
N GLU A 494 -23.74 -18.16 12.34
CA GLU A 494 -24.61 -19.01 11.52
C GLU A 494 -23.90 -19.44 10.24
N PHE A 495 -23.16 -18.51 9.61
CA PHE A 495 -22.32 -18.77 8.45
C PHE A 495 -21.26 -19.84 8.75
N LEU A 496 -20.46 -19.63 9.80
CA LEU A 496 -19.41 -20.56 10.23
C LEU A 496 -19.96 -21.93 10.59
N SER A 497 -21.11 -21.99 11.27
CA SER A 497 -21.77 -23.26 11.59
C SER A 497 -22.11 -24.08 10.34
N LEU A 498 -22.68 -23.46 9.30
CA LEU A 498 -23.02 -24.14 8.06
C LEU A 498 -21.78 -24.56 7.26
N VAL A 499 -20.78 -23.68 7.22
CA VAL A 499 -19.51 -23.95 6.56
C VAL A 499 -18.79 -25.12 7.22
N ARG A 500 -18.78 -25.20 8.56
CA ARG A 500 -18.21 -26.32 9.31
C ARG A 500 -18.99 -27.62 9.15
N GLU A 501 -20.32 -27.57 9.18
CA GLU A 501 -21.17 -28.73 8.89
C GLU A 501 -20.93 -29.31 7.48
N PHE A 502 -20.53 -28.46 6.54
CA PHE A 502 -20.19 -28.86 5.18
C PHE A 502 -18.83 -29.57 5.06
N GLY A 503 -18.01 -29.57 6.13
CA GLY A 503 -16.74 -30.26 6.22
C GLY A 503 -15.53 -29.34 6.13
N LEU A 504 -15.66 -28.16 6.75
CA LEU A 504 -14.62 -27.17 6.97
C LEU A 504 -14.34 -27.04 8.48
#